data_AF-A0A2D0JT19-F1
#
_entry.id   AF-A0A2D0JT19-F1
#
_cell.length_a   1.000
_cell.length_b   1.000
_cell.length_c   1.000
_cell.angle_alpha   90.00
_cell.angle_beta   90.00
_cell.angle_gamma   90.00
#
_symmetry.space_group_name_H-M   'P 1'
#
loop_
_entity.id
_entity.type
_entity.pdbx_description
1 polymer ?
#
loop_
_entity_poly.entity_id
_entity_poly.type
_entity_poly.pdbx_seq_one_letter_code
_entity_poly.pdbx_strand_id
1 'polypeptide(L)'
;MSDETNVAALVPSPLVERVAVSVVNTAHAGYRRAGFILQPGENTLPSVTQSELQALEADPRLSVTVITADPDDDQTGGLENQTNPDETINLPPPAPTKDKRGKK
;
A
#
# COMPACT_ATOMS: atom_id res chain seq x y z
N MET A 1 21.48 16.98 -58.00
CA MET A 1 22.08 16.11 -56.98
C MET A 1 21.19 16.23 -55.77
N SER A 2 20.61 15.13 -55.31
CA SER A 2 19.56 15.11 -54.29
C SER A 2 20.16 15.39 -52.92
N ASP A 3 19.73 16.48 -52.28
CA ASP A 3 19.97 16.74 -50.88
C ASP A 3 19.09 15.78 -50.05
N GLU A 4 19.62 14.58 -49.79
CA GLU A 4 18.99 13.60 -48.93
C GLU A 4 19.10 14.07 -47.47
N THR A 5 18.08 14.79 -47.01
CA THR A 5 17.93 15.15 -45.60
C THR A 5 17.60 13.87 -44.83
N ASN A 6 18.64 13.20 -44.34
CA ASN A 6 18.55 12.17 -43.32
C ASN A 6 18.04 12.82 -42.02
N VAL A 7 16.72 12.97 -41.90
CA VAL A 7 16.06 13.16 -40.61
C VAL A 7 16.18 11.85 -39.86
N ALA A 8 17.36 11.59 -39.30
CA ALA A 8 17.53 10.64 -38.23
C ALA A 8 16.61 11.13 -37.12
N ALA A 9 15.39 10.58 -37.11
CA ALA A 9 14.43 10.75 -36.04
C ALA A 9 15.20 10.38 -34.78
N LEU A 10 15.59 11.41 -34.04
CA LEU A 10 16.07 11.35 -32.68
C LEU A 10 14.97 10.60 -31.96
N VAL A 11 15.08 9.28 -31.87
CA VAL A 11 14.21 8.43 -31.09
C VAL A 11 14.22 9.11 -29.73
N PRO A 12 13.11 9.69 -29.24
CA PRO A 12 13.11 10.15 -27.88
C PRO A 12 13.35 8.87 -27.09
N SER A 13 14.55 8.72 -26.54
CA SER A 13 14.80 7.77 -25.45
C SER A 13 13.58 7.94 -24.55
N PRO A 14 12.75 6.90 -24.32
CA PRO A 14 11.60 7.08 -23.47
C PRO A 14 12.19 7.61 -22.17
N LEU A 15 11.87 8.86 -21.83
CA LEU A 15 12.14 9.41 -20.52
C LEU A 15 11.25 8.57 -19.63
N VAL A 16 11.76 7.41 -19.21
CA VAL A 16 11.03 6.52 -18.34
C VAL A 16 10.99 7.27 -17.04
N GLU A 17 9.86 7.93 -16.79
CA GLU A 17 9.61 8.66 -15.57
C GLU A 17 9.81 7.68 -14.42
N ARG A 18 10.82 7.95 -13.59
CA ARG A 18 11.14 7.13 -12.42
C ARG A 18 10.85 7.95 -11.19
N VAL A 19 10.02 7.40 -10.33
CA VAL A 19 9.62 8.02 -9.07
C VAL A 19 10.17 7.20 -7.91
N ALA A 20 10.44 7.89 -6.80
CA ALA A 20 10.77 7.25 -5.54
C ALA A 20 9.46 6.94 -4.80
N VAL A 21 9.30 5.71 -4.33
CA VAL A 21 8.09 5.26 -3.62
C VAL A 21 8.46 4.49 -2.36
N SER A 22 7.64 4.60 -1.32
CA SER A 22 7.68 3.73 -0.15
C SER A 22 6.60 2.67 -0.30
N VAL A 23 6.95 1.40 -0.12
CA VAL A 23 6.01 0.28 -0.19
C VAL A 23 6.00 -0.45 1.14
N VAL A 24 4.85 -0.47 1.81
CA VAL A 24 4.63 -1.28 3.01
C VAL A 24 4.01 -2.61 2.62
N ASN A 25 4.77 -3.69 2.78
CA ASN A 25 4.33 -5.05 2.53
C ASN A 25 3.69 -5.65 3.78
N THR A 26 2.38 -5.90 3.73
CA THR A 26 1.60 -6.54 4.81
C THR A 26 1.42 -8.05 4.63
N ALA A 27 1.99 -8.63 3.56
CA ALA A 27 1.91 -10.05 3.26
C ALA A 27 3.01 -10.84 4.00
N HIS A 28 3.80 -11.61 3.26
CA HIS A 28 4.85 -12.48 3.79
C HIS A 28 6.24 -12.01 3.35
N ALA A 29 7.27 -12.51 4.02
CA ALA A 29 8.65 -12.22 3.69
C ALA A 29 9.04 -12.77 2.32
N GLY A 30 9.66 -11.93 1.50
CA GLY A 30 10.11 -12.30 0.15
C GLY A 30 9.02 -12.19 -0.92
N TYR A 31 7.97 -11.40 -0.67
CA TYR A 31 6.93 -11.14 -1.66
C TYR A 31 7.52 -10.54 -2.93
N ARG A 32 7.11 -11.01 -4.11
CA ARG A 32 7.66 -10.57 -5.40
C ARG A 32 6.60 -9.91 -6.26
N ARG A 33 6.80 -8.63 -6.59
CA ARG A 33 5.89 -7.86 -7.45
C ARG A 33 6.66 -6.89 -8.32
N ALA A 34 6.24 -6.74 -9.58
CA ALA A 34 6.88 -5.87 -10.57
C ALA A 34 8.41 -6.09 -10.75
N GLY A 35 8.93 -7.28 -10.40
CA GLY A 35 10.37 -7.57 -10.44
C GLY A 35 11.14 -7.25 -9.14
N PHE A 36 10.49 -6.62 -8.15
CA PHE A 36 11.07 -6.34 -6.84
C PHE A 36 10.78 -7.46 -5.84
N ILE A 37 11.73 -7.71 -4.93
CA ILE A 37 11.57 -8.62 -3.79
C ILE A 37 11.41 -7.74 -2.55
N LEU A 38 10.21 -7.73 -1.98
CA LEU A 38 9.86 -6.93 -0.82
C LEU A 38 10.03 -7.73 0.47
N GLN A 39 10.66 -7.08 1.45
CA GLN A 39 10.72 -7.55 2.83
C GLN A 39 9.40 -7.26 3.55
N PRO A 40 9.07 -7.97 4.64
CA PRO A 40 7.89 -7.62 5.42
C PRO A 40 8.09 -6.24 6.08
N GLY A 41 7.06 -5.39 6.05
CA GLY A 41 7.15 -4.01 6.52
C GLY A 41 7.51 -3.02 5.40
N GLU A 42 8.24 -1.96 5.73
CA GLU A 42 8.54 -0.85 4.82
C GLU A 42 9.71 -1.16 3.87
N ASN A 43 9.54 -0.83 2.58
CA ASN A 43 10.55 -0.99 1.54
C ASN A 43 10.60 0.30 0.70
N THR A 44 11.72 1.01 0.75
CA THR A 44 11.92 2.20 -0.07
C THR A 44 12.50 1.82 -1.43
N LEU A 45 11.80 2.18 -2.51
CA LEU A 45 12.23 1.95 -3.88
C LEU A 45 12.54 3.31 -4.54
N PRO A 46 13.82 3.66 -4.77
CA PRO A 46 14.20 4.99 -5.25
C PRO A 46 14.02 5.19 -6.76
N SER A 47 13.66 4.15 -7.51
CA SER A 47 13.58 4.18 -8.97
C SER A 47 12.54 3.18 -9.46
N VAL A 48 11.29 3.60 -9.47
CA VAL A 48 10.15 2.81 -9.93
C VAL A 48 9.54 3.47 -11.16
N THR A 49 9.34 2.69 -12.21
CA THR A 49 8.66 3.13 -13.44
C THR A 49 7.14 3.13 -13.27
N GLN A 50 6.41 3.89 -14.07
CA GLN A 50 4.94 3.93 -13.99
C GLN A 50 4.28 2.55 -14.09
N SER A 51 4.77 1.68 -14.98
CA SER A 51 4.25 0.31 -15.12
C SER A 51 4.50 -0.54 -13.87
N GLU A 52 5.64 -0.35 -13.21
CA GLU A 52 5.97 -1.05 -11.96
C GLU A 52 5.13 -0.51 -10.80
N LEU A 53 4.95 0.82 -10.72
CA LEU A 53 4.10 1.48 -9.75
C LEU A 53 2.67 0.95 -9.83
N GLN A 54 2.08 0.94 -11.02
CA GLN A 54 0.73 0.41 -11.25
C GLN A 54 0.63 -1.07 -10.84
N ALA A 55 1.68 -1.87 -11.07
CA ALA A 55 1.69 -3.28 -10.69
C ALA A 55 1.81 -3.50 -9.17
N LEU A 56 2.39 -2.54 -8.44
CA LEU A 56 2.44 -2.49 -6.98
C LEU A 56 1.10 -2.01 -6.40
N GLU A 57 0.51 -0.96 -6.96
CA GLU A 57 -0.80 -0.42 -6.54
C GLU A 57 -1.96 -1.39 -6.82
N ALA A 58 -1.86 -2.16 -7.91
CA ALA A 58 -2.83 -3.22 -8.21
C ALA A 58 -2.81 -4.37 -7.19
N ASP A 59 -1.86 -4.39 -6.26
CA ASP A 59 -1.73 -5.43 -5.25
C ASP A 59 -2.38 -5.00 -3.93
N PRO A 60 -3.51 -5.61 -3.51
CA PRO A 60 -4.23 -5.18 -2.30
C PRO A 60 -3.47 -5.49 -0.99
N ARG A 61 -2.33 -6.19 -1.04
CA ARG A 61 -1.52 -6.51 0.14
C ARG A 61 -0.37 -5.52 0.33
N LEU A 62 -0.15 -4.62 -0.62
CA LEU A 62 0.88 -3.60 -0.59
C LEU A 62 0.22 -2.24 -0.39
N SER A 63 0.78 -1.44 0.52
CA SER A 63 0.45 0.00 0.59
C SER A 63 1.60 0.76 -0.06
N VAL A 64 1.31 1.46 -1.15
CA VAL A 64 2.30 2.23 -1.92
C VAL A 64 2.08 3.71 -1.65
N THR A 65 3.16 4.42 -1.32
CA THR A 65 3.15 5.86 -1.09
C THR A 65 4.22 6.49 -1.97
N VAL A 66 3.83 7.40 -2.85
CA VAL A 66 4.77 8.09 -3.74
C VAL A 66 5.48 9.20 -2.95
N ILE A 67 6.82 9.19 -2.95
CA ILE A 67 7.66 10.15 -2.19
C ILE A 67 8.13 11.31 -3.09
N THR A 68 7.53 11.50 -4.27
CA THR A 68 7.88 12.62 -5.14
C THR A 68 7.55 13.94 -4.47
N ALA A 69 8.34 14.98 -4.77
CA ALA A 69 8.23 16.31 -4.17
C ALA A 69 6.94 17.09 -4.53
N ASP A 70 5.97 16.46 -5.19
CA ASP A 70 4.67 17.03 -5.52
C ASP A 70 3.56 16.21 -4.82
N PRO A 71 3.01 16.70 -3.70
CA PRO A 71 2.11 15.96 -2.82
C PRO A 71 0.64 16.37 -3.07
N ASP A 72 0.04 16.00 -4.20
CA ASP A 72 -1.37 16.35 -4.46
C ASP A 72 -2.27 15.17 -4.82
N ASP A 73 -1.92 13.92 -4.48
CA ASP A 73 -2.89 12.82 -4.61
C ASP A 73 -2.68 11.75 -3.54
N ASP A 74 -3.16 12.04 -2.33
CA ASP A 74 -3.36 11.04 -1.27
C ASP A 74 -4.83 11.09 -0.82
N GLN A 75 -5.72 10.75 -1.75
CA GLN A 75 -7.08 10.36 -1.44
C GLN A 75 -7.40 9.12 -2.27
N THR A 76 -7.30 7.93 -1.67
CA THR A 76 -8.38 6.91 -1.63
C THR A 76 -7.87 5.70 -0.83
N GLY A 77 -7.77 5.86 0.49
CA GLY A 77 -7.57 4.77 1.45
C GLY A 77 -8.80 4.61 2.34
N GLY A 78 -10.00 4.63 1.75
CA GLY A 78 -11.27 4.42 2.45
C GLY A 78 -11.38 2.99 2.96
N LEU A 79 -10.77 2.72 4.12
CA LEU A 79 -11.05 1.55 4.94
C LEU A 79 -12.43 1.71 5.60
N GLU A 80 -13.49 1.64 4.80
CA GLU A 80 -14.85 1.42 5.30
C GLU A 80 -15.15 -0.08 5.36
N ASN A 81 -14.38 -0.82 6.15
CA ASN A 81 -14.85 -2.12 6.64
C ASN A 81 -15.88 -1.87 7.74
N GLN A 82 -17.08 -1.43 7.35
CA GLN A 82 -18.29 -1.62 8.14
C GLN A 82 -18.62 -3.12 8.19
N THR A 83 -17.96 -3.85 9.08
CA THR A 83 -18.53 -5.09 9.62
C THR A 83 -19.08 -4.75 10.99
N ASN A 84 -20.39 -4.60 11.02
CA ASN A 84 -21.22 -4.44 12.20
C ASN A 84 -20.84 -5.46 13.30
N PRO A 85 -20.78 -5.06 14.58
CA PRO A 85 -20.58 -6.01 15.67
C PRO A 85 -21.89 -6.80 15.89
N ASP A 86 -22.06 -7.92 15.19
CA ASP A 86 -22.94 -9.01 15.65
C ASP A 86 -22.15 -9.90 16.62
N GLU A 87 -21.64 -9.31 17.71
CA GLU A 87 -21.14 -10.09 18.83
C GLU A 87 -22.30 -10.30 19.80
N THR A 88 -23.00 -11.42 19.57
CA THR A 88 -23.87 -12.04 20.56
C THR A 88 -23.11 -12.15 21.88
N ILE A 89 -23.42 -11.24 22.80
CA ILE A 89 -23.01 -11.30 24.21
C ILE A 89 -23.63 -12.55 24.85
N ASN A 90 -22.92 -13.68 24.75
CA ASN A 90 -23.17 -14.85 25.58
C ASN A 90 -22.59 -14.56 26.97
N LEU A 91 -23.36 -13.84 27.78
CA LEU A 91 -23.08 -13.64 29.20
C LEU A 91 -23.44 -14.94 29.93
N PRO A 92 -22.50 -15.67 30.56
CA PRO A 92 -22.88 -16.56 31.64
C PRO A 92 -23.46 -15.71 32.79
N PRO A 93 -24.53 -16.14 33.47
CA PRO A 93 -25.09 -15.38 34.59
C PRO A 93 -24.02 -15.21 35.68
N PRO A 94 -23.85 -14.00 36.26
CA PRO A 94 -22.97 -13.83 37.39
C PRO A 94 -23.52 -14.59 38.59
N ALA A 95 -22.67 -15.43 39.19
CA ALA A 95 -22.92 -16.03 40.50
C ALA A 95 -23.21 -14.94 41.55
N PRO A 96 -24.03 -15.21 42.57
CA PRO A 96 -24.55 -14.20 43.50
C PRO A 96 -23.43 -13.44 44.20
N THR A 97 -23.51 -12.12 44.11
CA THR A 97 -22.67 -11.16 44.84
C THR A 97 -22.76 -11.43 46.33
N LYS A 98 -21.60 -11.56 46.98
CA LYS A 98 -21.47 -11.49 48.43
C LYS A 98 -21.83 -10.06 48.85
N ASP A 99 -23.09 -9.84 49.17
CA ASP A 99 -23.55 -8.58 49.75
C ASP A 99 -23.18 -8.48 51.23
N LYS A 100 -22.59 -7.33 51.56
CA LYS A 100 -22.23 -6.86 52.90
C LYS A 100 -23.43 -6.80 53.84
N ARG A 101 -23.22 -7.17 55.11
CA ARG A 101 -23.78 -6.58 56.36
C ARG A 101 -23.58 -7.64 57.45
N GLY A 102 -23.08 -7.38 58.64
CA GLY A 102 -22.90 -6.18 59.43
C GLY A 102 -22.53 -6.65 60.84
N LYS A 103 -22.06 -5.72 61.67
CA LYS A 103 -21.71 -5.93 63.07
C LYS A 103 -22.81 -6.64 63.86
N LYS A 104 -22.43 -7.63 64.66
CA LYS A 104 -22.73 -7.74 66.10
C LYS A 104 -21.80 -8.75 66.75
#